data_AF-A0AAW1DJY8-F1
#
_entry.id   AF-A0AAW1DJY8-F1
#
_cell.length_a   1.000
_cell.length_b   1.000
_cell.length_c   1.000
_cell.angle_alpha   90.00
_cell.angle_beta   90.00
_cell.angle_gamma   90.00
#
_symmetry.space_group_name_H-M   'P 1'
#
loop_
_entity.id
_entity.type
_entity.pdbx_description
1 polymer ?
#
loop_
_entity_poly.entity_id
_entity_poly.type
_entity_poly.pdbx_seq_one_letter_code
_entity_poly.pdbx_strand_id
1 'polypeptide(L)'
;MKRRTKPLAWGPTSGFVGPEPFCGLSRSTIRSSILSWLQGFVQGWWQKSPGQRQAKLVIKNRSKRFTADLLNQDQKTVRMVVGLLQTGHCRLNKHMNNMRLADDDLCRFCFEEEETAVHV
;
A
#
# COMPACT_ATOMS: atom_id res chain seq x y z
N MET A 1 -43.95 -10.24 15.17
CA MET A 1 -43.69 -11.68 15.42
C MET A 1 -42.33 -11.82 16.13
N LYS A 2 -42.33 -11.87 17.48
CA LYS A 2 -41.11 -11.98 18.29
C LYS A 2 -40.73 -13.47 18.39
N ARG A 3 -39.51 -13.86 18.01
CA ARG A 3 -38.92 -15.12 18.46
C ARG A 3 -37.84 -14.80 19.49
N ARG A 4 -38.13 -15.13 20.76
CA ARG A 4 -37.13 -15.30 21.81
C ARG A 4 -36.47 -16.67 21.60
N THR A 5 -35.16 -16.71 21.58
CA THR A 5 -34.39 -17.84 22.10
C THR A 5 -33.29 -17.28 23.01
N LYS A 6 -33.23 -17.84 24.21
CA LYS A 6 -32.50 -17.36 25.39
C LYS A 6 -30.98 -17.62 25.23
N PRO A 7 -30.08 -16.78 25.76
CA PRO A 7 -28.71 -17.22 26.00
C PRO A 7 -28.67 -18.12 27.26
N LEU A 8 -28.13 -19.33 27.08
CA LEU A 8 -27.84 -20.29 28.14
C LEU A 8 -26.60 -19.79 28.91
N ALA A 9 -26.74 -19.63 30.22
CA ALA A 9 -25.70 -19.14 31.11
C ALA A 9 -24.71 -20.26 31.47
N TRP A 10 -23.42 -20.04 31.22
CA TRP A 10 -22.35 -20.58 32.07
C TRP A 10 -21.20 -19.58 32.14
N GLY A 11 -21.16 -18.82 33.23
CA GLY A 11 -20.12 -17.90 33.63
C GLY A 11 -20.39 -17.49 35.07
N PRO A 12 -19.36 -17.31 35.93
CA PRO A 12 -19.57 -17.03 37.35
C PRO A 12 -20.43 -15.78 37.52
N THR A 13 -21.47 -15.89 38.35
CA THR A 13 -22.48 -14.85 38.63
C THR A 13 -21.97 -13.70 39.47
N SER A 14 -20.68 -13.68 39.83
CA SER A 14 -20.02 -12.54 40.45
C SER A 14 -19.31 -11.70 39.38
N GLY A 15 -19.86 -10.52 39.11
CA GLY A 15 -19.05 -9.42 38.59
C GLY A 15 -17.93 -9.15 39.59
N PHE A 16 -16.71 -8.97 39.09
CA PHE A 16 -15.54 -8.66 39.91
C PHE A 16 -15.79 -7.33 40.65
N VAL A 17 -15.79 -7.34 41.99
CA VAL A 17 -15.98 -6.14 42.83
C VAL A 17 -14.63 -5.78 43.45
N GLY A 18 -14.00 -4.73 42.92
CA GLY A 18 -12.81 -4.09 43.49
C GLY A 18 -12.89 -2.58 43.29
N PRO A 19 -12.35 -1.76 44.21
CA PRO A 19 -12.39 -0.31 44.09
C PRO A 19 -11.20 0.18 43.26
N GLU A 20 -11.39 0.36 41.95
CA GLU A 20 -10.57 1.21 41.06
C GLU A 20 -11.23 1.27 39.67
N PRO A 21 -11.07 2.37 38.90
CA PRO A 21 -11.77 2.52 37.63
C PRO A 21 -11.23 1.49 36.64
N PHE A 22 -12.06 0.51 36.27
CA PHE A 22 -11.72 -0.42 35.19
C PHE A 22 -11.89 0.29 33.85
N CYS A 23 -10.96 1.20 33.54
CA CYS A 23 -10.77 1.73 32.20
C CYS A 23 -10.02 0.68 31.38
N GLY A 24 -10.62 -0.49 31.17
CA GLY A 24 -10.08 -1.47 30.23
C GLY A 24 -9.93 -0.76 28.89
N LEU A 25 -8.69 -0.67 28.37
CA LEU A 25 -8.43 -0.01 27.09
C LEU A 25 -9.38 -0.60 26.05
N SER A 26 -10.12 0.26 25.37
CA SER A 26 -11.10 -0.21 24.40
C SER A 26 -10.39 -1.04 23.32
N ARG A 27 -11.07 -2.05 22.78
CA ARG A 27 -10.50 -2.89 21.70
C ARG A 27 -10.05 -2.04 20.51
N SER A 28 -10.78 -0.97 20.20
CA SER A 28 -10.42 -0.01 19.15
C SER A 28 -9.15 0.76 19.50
N THR A 29 -8.96 1.18 20.76
CA THR A 29 -7.73 1.83 21.22
C THR A 29 -6.52 0.91 21.06
N ILE A 30 -6.61 -0.33 21.55
CA ILE A 30 -5.53 -1.33 21.44
C ILE A 30 -5.19 -1.59 19.98
N ARG A 31 -6.22 -1.85 19.15
CA ARG A 31 -6.04 -2.12 17.72
C ARG A 31 -5.40 -0.95 16.98
N SER A 32 -5.84 0.27 17.25
CA SER A 32 -5.29 1.48 16.62
C SER A 32 -3.82 1.67 16.97
N SER A 33 -3.44 1.44 18.23
CA SER A 33 -2.05 1.51 18.68
C SER A 33 -1.16 0.50 17.94
N ILE A 34 -1.62 -0.76 17.82
CA ILE A 34 -0.89 -1.81 17.10
C ILE A 34 -0.74 -1.46 15.61
N LEU A 35 -1.82 -0.98 14.98
CA LEU A 35 -1.79 -0.62 13.56
C LEU A 35 -0.88 0.57 13.28
N SER A 36 -0.85 1.56 14.17
CA SER A 36 0.05 2.71 14.05
C SER A 36 1.51 2.29 14.16
N TRP A 37 1.85 1.45 15.14
CA TRP A 37 3.19 0.87 15.28
C TRP A 37 3.60 0.08 14.03
N LEU A 38 2.72 -0.80 13.54
CA LEU A 38 2.98 -1.62 12.35
C LEU A 38 3.20 -0.76 11.10
N GLN A 39 2.46 0.34 10.95
CA GLN A 39 2.65 1.28 9.84
C GLN A 39 4.04 1.90 9.86
N GLY A 40 4.51 2.37 11.02
CA GLY A 40 5.86 2.91 11.17
C GLY A 40 6.94 1.87 10.87
N PHE A 41 6.78 0.66 11.39
CA PHE A 41 7.70 -0.45 11.15
C PHE A 41 7.80 -0.81 9.66
N VAL A 42 6.66 -1.04 8.99
CA VAL A 42 6.62 -1.40 7.56
C VAL A 42 7.18 -0.29 6.69
N GLN A 43 6.87 0.98 7.01
CA GLN A 43 7.43 2.12 6.27
C GLN A 43 8.95 2.19 6.43
N GLY A 44 9.46 2.02 7.65
CA GLY A 44 10.90 1.98 7.91
C GLY A 44 11.58 0.83 7.17
N TRP A 45 10.97 -0.36 7.17
CA TRP A 45 11.45 -1.52 6.42
C TRP A 45 11.46 -1.26 4.91
N TRP A 46 10.40 -0.68 4.35
CA TRP A 46 10.30 -0.35 2.93
C TRP A 46 11.42 0.61 2.49
N GLN A 47 11.70 1.64 3.28
CA GLN A 47 12.78 2.58 2.97
C GLN A 47 14.16 1.92 3.04
N LYS A 48 14.39 1.04 4.03
CA LYS A 48 15.67 0.35 4.23
C LYS A 48 15.92 -0.82 3.27
N SER A 49 14.89 -1.42 2.69
CA SER A 49 15.04 -2.55 1.76
C SER A 49 15.91 -2.14 0.56
N PRO A 50 16.96 -2.89 0.18
CA PRO A 50 17.73 -2.58 -1.02
C PRO A 50 16.89 -2.80 -2.29
N GLY A 51 17.03 -1.91 -3.28
CA GLY A 51 16.39 -2.04 -4.60
C GLY A 51 15.12 -1.20 -4.82
N GLN A 52 14.36 -1.55 -5.87
CA GLN A 52 13.04 -0.99 -6.21
C GLN A 52 13.00 0.55 -6.28
N ARG A 53 14.07 1.16 -6.80
CA ARG A 53 14.23 2.62 -6.89
C ARG A 53 13.02 3.30 -7.53
N GLN A 54 12.53 2.77 -8.65
CA GLN A 54 11.36 3.30 -9.37
C GLN A 54 10.10 3.23 -8.51
N ALA A 55 9.79 2.05 -7.95
CA ALA A 55 8.64 1.88 -7.08
C ALA A 55 8.68 2.78 -5.85
N LYS A 56 9.86 3.03 -5.26
CA LYS A 56 10.01 3.92 -4.10
C LYS A 56 9.81 5.40 -4.42
N LEU A 57 10.13 5.84 -5.64
CA LEU A 57 9.89 7.22 -6.07
C LEU A 57 8.39 7.52 -6.15
N VAL A 58 7.59 6.54 -6.59
CA VAL A 58 6.14 6.70 -6.72
C VAL A 58 5.41 6.34 -5.42
N ILE A 59 5.75 5.20 -4.80
CA ILE A 59 5.15 4.72 -3.55
C ILE A 59 5.96 5.26 -2.38
N LYS A 60 5.82 6.56 -2.12
CA LYS A 60 6.48 7.25 -0.99
C LYS A 60 5.91 6.82 0.35
N ASN A 61 4.59 6.68 0.44
CA ASN A 61 3.87 6.29 1.66
C ASN A 61 2.70 5.37 1.35
N ARG A 62 2.32 4.55 2.33
CA ARG A 62 1.10 3.73 2.25
C ARG A 62 -0.13 4.64 2.32
N SER A 63 -0.81 4.84 1.19
CA SER A 63 -2.07 5.58 1.11
C SER A 63 -3.22 4.65 0.75
N LYS A 64 -4.20 4.50 1.66
CA LYS A 64 -5.42 3.72 1.38
C LYS A 64 -6.19 4.26 0.19
N ARG A 65 -6.19 5.60 0.03
CA ARG A 65 -6.84 6.28 -1.10
C ARG A 65 -6.18 5.90 -2.41
N PHE A 66 -4.85 6.02 -2.49
CA PHE A 66 -4.10 5.62 -3.69
C PHE A 66 -4.31 4.15 -4.03
N THR A 67 -4.32 3.27 -3.03
CA THR A 67 -4.61 1.84 -3.25
C THR A 67 -6.02 1.64 -3.80
N ALA A 68 -7.03 2.33 -3.26
CA ALA A 68 -8.41 2.23 -3.77
C ALA A 68 -8.52 2.78 -5.20
N ASP A 69 -7.91 3.94 -5.46
CA ASP A 69 -7.91 4.57 -6.79
C ASP A 69 -7.27 3.66 -7.83
N LEU A 70 -6.14 3.02 -7.49
CA LEU A 70 -5.44 2.07 -8.35
C LEU A 70 -6.26 0.79 -8.58
N LEU A 71 -6.92 0.26 -7.55
CA LEU A 71 -7.77 -0.93 -7.66
C LEU A 71 -9.06 -0.66 -8.46
N ASN A 72 -9.49 0.59 -8.54
CA ASN A 72 -10.63 1.03 -9.34
C ASN A 72 -10.26 1.32 -10.81
N GLN A 73 -8.99 1.28 -11.19
CA GLN A 73 -8.57 1.43 -12.59
C GLN A 73 -8.82 0.15 -13.39
N ASP A 74 -8.84 0.29 -14.72
CA ASP A 74 -8.88 -0.85 -15.62
C ASP A 74 -7.60 -1.70 -15.53
N GLN A 75 -7.71 -2.98 -15.90
CA GLN A 75 -6.59 -3.92 -15.84
C GLN A 75 -5.39 -3.49 -16.69
N LYS A 76 -5.59 -2.78 -17.82
CA LYS A 76 -4.50 -2.35 -18.68
C LYS A 76 -3.69 -1.26 -17.99
N THR A 77 -4.36 -0.29 -17.37
CA THR A 77 -3.75 0.77 -16.58
C THR A 77 -2.99 0.19 -15.39
N VAL A 78 -3.58 -0.72 -14.62
CA VAL A 78 -2.87 -1.38 -13.50
C VAL A 78 -1.64 -2.13 -13.99
N ARG A 79 -1.74 -2.87 -15.11
CA ARG A 79 -0.63 -3.62 -15.68
C ARG A 79 0.49 -2.70 -16.19
N MET A 80 0.12 -1.57 -16.80
CA MET A 80 1.06 -0.54 -17.24
C MET A 80 1.80 0.07 -16.05
N VAL A 81 1.06 0.47 -15.00
CA VAL A 81 1.61 1.05 -13.77
C VAL A 81 2.55 0.05 -13.07
N VAL A 82 2.15 -1.22 -12.94
CA VAL A 82 3.02 -2.25 -12.34
C VAL A 82 4.26 -2.52 -13.21
N GLY A 83 4.09 -2.57 -14.54
CA GLY A 83 5.17 -2.75 -15.51
C GLY A 83 6.20 -1.63 -15.51
N LEU A 84 5.73 -0.38 -15.49
CA LEU A 84 6.55 0.83 -15.40
C LEU A 84 7.24 0.96 -14.05
N LEU A 85 6.50 0.73 -12.96
CA LEU A 85 6.96 1.13 -11.63
C LEU A 85 7.63 0.02 -10.83
N GLN A 86 7.12 -1.21 -10.90
CA GLN A 86 7.56 -2.29 -10.01
C GLN A 86 8.53 -3.27 -10.67
N THR A 87 8.30 -3.62 -11.93
CA THR A 87 9.11 -4.64 -12.61
C THR A 87 10.10 -4.07 -13.62
N GLY A 88 9.97 -2.81 -14.01
CA GLY A 88 10.84 -2.18 -15.01
C GLY A 88 10.71 -2.79 -16.40
N HIS A 89 9.69 -3.61 -16.64
CA HIS A 89 9.38 -4.22 -17.93
C HIS A 89 8.54 -3.27 -18.80
N CYS A 90 9.02 -2.05 -18.95
CA CYS A 90 8.42 -1.05 -19.83
C CYS A 90 9.29 -0.84 -21.07
N ARG A 91 8.63 -0.66 -22.21
CA ARG A 91 9.29 -0.31 -23.47
C ARG A 91 9.57 1.20 -23.48
N LEU A 92 10.69 1.58 -22.89
CA LEU A 92 11.22 2.95 -22.89
C LEU A 92 12.20 3.13 -24.05
N ASN A 93 12.17 4.26 -24.76
CA ASN A 93 13.11 4.54 -25.85
C ASN A 93 14.56 4.49 -25.37
N LYS A 94 14.88 4.93 -24.15
CA LYS A 94 16.21 4.69 -23.53
C LYS A 94 16.64 3.22 -23.59
N HIS A 95 15.75 2.31 -23.20
CA HIS A 95 16.05 0.88 -23.19
C HIS A 95 16.18 0.34 -24.62
N MET A 96 15.30 0.80 -25.51
CA MET A 96 15.31 0.41 -26.93
C MET A 96 16.56 0.92 -27.66
N ASN A 97 16.99 2.15 -27.42
CA ASN A 97 18.21 2.73 -27.98
C ASN A 97 19.46 2.01 -27.45
N ASN A 98 19.51 1.70 -26.16
CA ASN A 98 20.58 0.86 -25.59
C ASN A 98 20.66 -0.54 -26.25
N MET A 99 19.52 -1.10 -26.67
CA MET A 99 19.46 -2.35 -27.42
C MET A 99 19.63 -2.17 -28.94
N ARG A 100 19.83 -0.94 -29.42
CA ARG A 100 19.91 -0.56 -30.85
C ARG A 100 18.67 -0.96 -31.66
N LEU A 101 17.52 -0.94 -31.01
CA LEU A 101 16.20 -1.19 -31.60
C LEU A 101 15.41 0.11 -31.85
N ALA A 102 15.93 1.25 -31.41
CA ALA A 102 15.42 2.59 -31.68
C ALA A 102 16.59 3.50 -32.04
N ASP A 103 16.34 4.51 -32.88
CA ASP A 103 17.36 5.45 -33.35
C ASP A 103 17.75 6.46 -32.27
N ASP A 104 16.79 6.92 -31.48
CA ASP A 104 16.97 7.94 -30.43
C ASP A 104 16.44 7.47 -29.07
N ASP A 105 16.99 8.04 -27.99
CA ASP A 105 16.56 7.82 -26.60
C ASP A 105 15.56 8.88 -26.10
N LEU A 106 15.18 9.83 -26.95
CA LEU A 106 14.26 10.92 -26.62
C LEU A 106 12.88 10.42 -26.18
N CYS A 107 12.29 11.14 -25.24
CA CYS A 107 10.95 10.91 -24.71
C CYS A 107 9.88 11.07 -25.79
N ARG A 108 8.97 10.11 -25.82
CA ARG A 108 7.81 10.04 -26.74
C ARG A 108 6.77 11.14 -26.51
N PHE A 109 6.82 11.82 -25.37
CA PHE A 109 5.87 12.85 -24.98
C PHE A 109 6.45 14.26 -25.05
N CYS A 110 7.65 14.48 -24.50
CA CYS A 110 8.26 15.81 -24.46
C CYS A 110 9.26 16.07 -25.59
N PHE A 111 9.82 15.02 -26.23
CA PHE A 111 10.84 15.11 -27.28
C PHE A 111 12.15 15.84 -26.92
N GLU A 112 12.36 16.21 -25.66
CA GLU A 112 13.51 17.00 -25.21
C GLU A 112 14.48 16.21 -24.33
N GLU A 113 13.98 15.38 -23.42
CA GLU A 113 14.79 14.61 -22.48
C GLU A 113 14.75 13.10 -22.78
N GLU A 114 15.70 12.36 -22.23
CA GLU A 114 15.78 10.90 -22.34
C GLU A 114 14.56 10.20 -21.69
N GLU A 115 13.97 9.23 -22.39
CA GLU A 115 12.79 8.50 -21.93
C GLU A 115 13.15 7.53 -20.79
N THR A 116 13.00 7.97 -19.55
CA THR A 116 13.14 7.12 -18.36
C THR A 116 11.78 6.81 -17.72
N ALA A 117 11.70 5.76 -16.90
CA ALA A 117 10.45 5.40 -16.20
C ALA A 117 9.92 6.49 -15.24
N VAL A 118 10.72 7.50 -14.93
CA VAL A 118 10.32 8.65 -14.10
C VAL A 118 9.83 9.81 -14.98
N HIS A 119 10.26 9.83 -16.24
CA HIS A 119 9.97 10.88 -17.19
C HIS A 119 8.68 10.60 -17.99
N VAL A 120 8.28 9.32 -18.11
CA VAL A 120 7.02 8.86 -18.75
C VAL A 120 5.83 8.88 -17.79
#